data_AF-A0A8X7XN06-F1
#
_entry.id   AF-A0A8X7XN06-F1
#
_cell.length_a   1.000
_cell.length_b   1.000
_cell.length_c   1.000
_cell.angle_alpha   90.00
_cell.angle_beta   90.00
_cell.angle_gamma   90.00
#
_symmetry.space_group_name_H-M   'P 1'
#
loop_
_entity.id
_entity.type
_entity.pdbx_description
1 polymer ?
#
loop_
_entity_poly.entity_id
_entity_poly.type
_entity_poly.pdbx_seq_one_letter_code
_entity_poly.pdbx_strand_id
1 'polypeptide(L)'
;MIVCVLPSSWPLLEYNQYGCYCGYGGSGTPVDDLDRCCQVHDHCYSEAMRHKDCWPIFDNPYTEIYSYSCSEGAITCNAQNNPCEAFICECDRQAAMCFAQSDYNEENHKVPSDSCKD
;
A
#
# COMPACT_ATOMS: atom_id res chain seq x y z
N MET A 1 4.80 3.27 7.61
CA MET A 1 3.66 4.20 7.52
C MET A 1 2.41 3.71 8.23
N ILE A 2 1.92 2.49 7.97
CA ILE A 2 0.68 1.97 8.62
C ILE A 2 0.71 2.08 10.16
N VAL A 3 1.79 1.68 10.83
CA VAL A 3 1.94 1.81 12.31
C VAL A 3 1.84 3.26 12.79
N CYS A 4 2.15 4.26 11.95
CA CYS A 4 1.99 5.68 12.32
C CYS A 4 0.52 6.04 12.57
N VAL A 5 -0.37 5.57 11.70
CA VAL A 5 -1.80 5.90 11.69
C VAL A 5 -2.64 4.85 12.44
N LEU A 6 -2.12 3.62 12.56
CA LEU A 6 -2.74 2.51 13.28
C LEU A 6 -1.72 1.88 14.25
N PRO A 7 -1.44 2.50 15.41
CA PRO A 7 -0.35 2.08 16.30
C PRO A 7 -0.51 0.70 16.92
N SER A 8 -1.74 0.18 17.01
CA SER A 8 -2.04 -1.16 17.54
C SER A 8 -2.02 -2.26 16.48
N SER A 9 -1.86 -1.91 15.20
CA SER A 9 -1.87 -2.88 14.11
C SER A 9 -0.58 -3.71 14.06
N TRP A 10 -0.68 -4.86 13.42
CA TRP A 10 0.46 -5.70 13.03
C TRP A 10 0.49 -5.85 11.51
N PRO A 11 1.02 -4.86 10.76
CA PRO A 11 0.69 -4.74 9.34
C PRO A 11 1.05 -5.94 8.46
N LEU A 12 2.18 -6.58 8.73
CA LEU A 12 2.62 -7.78 7.98
C LEU A 12 1.77 -9.02 8.26
N LEU A 13 1.06 -9.05 9.39
CA LEU A 13 0.20 -10.17 9.79
C LEU A 13 -1.27 -9.92 9.43
N GLU A 14 -1.72 -8.68 9.53
CA GLU A 14 -3.13 -8.31 9.35
C GLU A 14 -3.45 -7.97 7.88
N TYR A 15 -2.60 -7.19 7.21
CA TYR A 15 -2.90 -6.67 5.87
C TYR A 15 -2.22 -7.45 4.75
N ASN A 16 -1.41 -8.45 5.06
CA ASN A 16 -0.85 -9.33 4.03
C ASN A 16 -1.77 -10.55 3.85
N GLN A 17 -2.02 -10.96 2.60
CA GLN A 17 -3.00 -12.00 2.26
C GLN A 17 -4.41 -11.63 2.72
N TYR A 18 -4.78 -10.36 2.60
CA TYR A 18 -6.13 -9.87 2.92
C TYR A 18 -6.89 -9.59 1.63
N GLY A 19 -8.12 -10.09 1.53
CA GLY A 19 -8.96 -9.92 0.36
C GLY A 19 -8.30 -10.46 -0.91
N CYS A 20 -8.53 -9.73 -2.01
CA CYS A 20 -8.07 -10.09 -3.34
C CYS A 20 -6.84 -9.30 -3.80
N TYR A 21 -6.46 -8.23 -3.11
CA TYR A 21 -5.38 -7.32 -3.50
C TYR A 21 -4.31 -7.14 -2.42
N CYS A 22 -4.65 -7.17 -1.13
CA CYS A 22 -3.65 -6.88 -0.10
C CYS A 22 -2.63 -8.02 0.06
N GLY A 23 -1.47 -7.85 -0.56
CA GLY A 23 -0.39 -8.84 -0.63
C GLY A 23 0.38 -8.72 -1.94
N TYR A 24 1.08 -9.77 -2.34
CA TYR A 24 1.75 -9.78 -3.64
C TYR A 24 0.78 -10.21 -4.75
N GLY A 25 0.57 -9.36 -5.75
CA GLY A 25 -0.26 -9.66 -6.92
C GLY A 25 -1.60 -8.93 -6.88
N GLY A 26 -2.69 -9.67 -7.08
CA GLY A 26 -4.05 -9.16 -6.95
C GLY A 26 -4.86 -9.11 -8.26
N SER A 27 -6.14 -9.44 -8.17
CA SER A 27 -7.05 -9.53 -9.33
C SER A 27 -8.52 -9.59 -8.89
N GLY A 28 -9.46 -9.36 -9.81
CA GLY A 28 -10.89 -9.46 -9.52
C GLY A 28 -11.48 -8.20 -8.89
N THR A 29 -12.62 -8.37 -8.23
CA THR A 29 -13.30 -7.29 -7.51
C THR A 29 -12.85 -7.26 -6.04
N PRO A 30 -12.46 -6.09 -5.49
CA PRO A 30 -12.13 -5.98 -4.07
C PRO A 30 -13.30 -6.39 -3.16
N VAL A 31 -13.02 -7.15 -2.11
CA VAL A 31 -14.06 -7.70 -1.22
C VAL A 31 -14.64 -6.67 -0.24
N ASP A 32 -13.90 -5.60 0.05
CA ASP A 32 -14.31 -4.45 0.86
C ASP A 32 -13.46 -3.21 0.56
N ASP A 33 -13.63 -2.15 1.36
CA ASP A 33 -12.90 -0.89 1.21
C ASP A 33 -11.41 -1.01 1.56
N LEU A 34 -11.04 -1.87 2.51
CA LEU A 34 -9.63 -2.12 2.85
C LEU A 34 -8.91 -2.81 1.69
N ASP A 35 -9.55 -3.82 1.09
CA ASP A 35 -9.04 -4.49 -0.10
C ASP A 35 -8.96 -3.54 -1.31
N ARG A 36 -9.90 -2.59 -1.41
CA ARG A 36 -9.84 -1.53 -2.42
C ARG A 36 -8.66 -0.57 -2.21
N CYS A 37 -8.29 -0.27 -0.96
CA CYS A 37 -7.07 0.49 -0.68
C CYS A 37 -5.83 -0.20 -1.28
N CYS A 38 -5.76 -1.53 -1.16
CA CYS A 38 -4.67 -2.32 -1.73
C CYS A 38 -4.70 -2.33 -3.27
N GLN A 39 -5.88 -2.47 -3.89
CA GLN A 39 -6.03 -2.35 -5.34
C GLN A 39 -5.49 -1.00 -5.86
N VAL A 40 -5.82 0.09 -5.18
CA VAL A 40 -5.32 1.44 -5.54
C VAL A 40 -3.81 1.54 -5.32
N HIS A 41 -3.29 0.94 -4.25
CA HIS A 41 -1.86 0.90 -3.96
C HIS A 41 -1.07 0.13 -5.03
N ASP A 42 -1.55 -1.05 -5.44
CA ASP A 42 -0.95 -1.85 -6.52
C ASP A 42 -0.94 -1.10 -7.86
N HIS A 43 -2.01 -0.36 -8.14
CA HIS A 43 -2.05 0.50 -9.32
C HIS A 43 -1.02 1.63 -9.21
N CYS A 44 -0.91 2.27 -8.03
CA CYS A 44 0.09 3.31 -7.78
C CYS A 44 1.53 2.78 -7.98
N TYR A 45 1.83 1.58 -7.46
CA TYR A 45 3.11 0.91 -7.68
C TYR A 45 3.35 0.58 -9.16
N SER A 46 2.31 0.16 -9.88
CA SER A 46 2.38 -0.07 -11.32
C SER A 46 2.73 1.20 -12.11
N GLU A 47 2.18 2.34 -11.68
CA GLU A 47 2.50 3.64 -12.27
C GLU A 47 3.89 4.13 -11.86
N ALA A 48 4.34 3.87 -10.64
CA ALA A 48 5.71 4.15 -10.19
C ALA A 48 6.74 3.41 -11.08
N MET A 49 6.48 2.12 -11.38
CA MET A 49 7.33 1.32 -12.28
C MET A 49 7.33 1.82 -13.74
N ARG A 50 6.38 2.68 -14.14
CA ARG A 50 6.32 3.31 -15.46
C ARG A 50 6.74 4.78 -15.44
N HIS A 51 7.00 5.33 -14.26
CA HIS A 51 7.30 6.73 -14.09
C HIS A 51 8.65 7.06 -14.71
N LYS A 52 8.71 8.11 -15.52
CA LYS A 52 9.93 8.50 -16.27
C LYS A 52 11.14 8.81 -15.39
N ASP A 53 10.89 9.21 -14.14
CA ASP A 53 11.92 9.57 -13.17
C ASP A 53 12.32 8.37 -12.29
N CYS A 54 11.69 7.21 -12.47
CA CYS A 54 12.05 5.94 -11.85
C CYS A 54 12.77 5.05 -12.86
N TRP A 55 13.84 4.39 -12.43
CA TRP A 55 14.53 3.36 -13.20
C TRP A 55 14.10 1.97 -12.70
N PRO A 56 13.26 1.22 -13.44
CA PRO A 56 12.63 -0.01 -12.93
C PRO A 56 13.58 -1.12 -12.46
N ILE A 57 14.87 -1.05 -12.83
CA ILE A 57 15.89 -2.02 -12.42
C ILE A 57 16.37 -1.75 -10.98
N PHE A 58 16.40 -0.49 -10.56
CA PHE A 58 16.92 -0.06 -9.26
C PHE A 58 15.82 0.45 -8.34
N ASP A 59 14.85 1.19 -8.89
CA ASP A 59 13.81 1.89 -8.13
C ASP A 59 12.53 1.04 -8.05
N ASN A 60 12.68 -0.22 -7.65
CA ASN A 60 11.53 -1.10 -7.43
C ASN A 60 10.76 -0.63 -6.17
N PRO A 61 9.46 -0.32 -6.24
CA PRO A 61 8.68 0.18 -5.10
C PRO A 61 8.68 -0.71 -3.84
N TYR A 62 8.97 -2.01 -3.98
CA TYR A 62 9.09 -2.92 -2.84
C TYR A 62 10.43 -2.82 -2.10
N THR A 63 11.46 -2.25 -2.73
CA THR A 63 12.82 -2.17 -2.17
C THR A 63 13.40 -0.76 -2.11
N GLU A 64 12.78 0.18 -2.82
CA GLU A 64 13.22 1.58 -2.87
C GLU A 64 13.11 2.24 -1.49
N ILE A 65 14.14 2.98 -1.10
CA ILE A 65 14.22 3.60 0.22
C ILE A 65 14.00 5.10 0.07
N TYR A 66 12.85 5.57 0.52
CA TYR A 66 12.52 6.99 0.57
C TYR A 66 12.49 7.50 2.02
N SER A 67 12.50 8.83 2.17
CA SER A 67 12.44 9.50 3.47
C SER A 67 11.04 10.00 3.79
N TYR A 68 10.57 9.74 5.01
CA TYR A 68 9.29 10.27 5.52
C TYR A 68 9.40 10.58 7.02
N SER A 69 8.43 11.33 7.54
CA SER A 69 8.25 11.56 8.97
C SER A 69 6.85 11.18 9.43
N CYS A 70 6.74 10.86 10.72
CA CYS A 70 5.48 10.55 11.40
C CYS A 70 5.43 11.38 12.68
N SER A 71 4.39 12.20 12.84
CA SER A 71 4.15 12.97 14.06
C SER A 71 2.65 12.97 14.36
N GLU A 72 2.26 12.43 15.52
CA GLU A 72 0.86 12.40 15.98
C GLU A 72 -0.11 11.80 14.95
N GLY A 73 0.30 10.72 14.27
CA GLY A 73 -0.51 10.07 13.22
C GLY A 73 -0.51 10.80 11.87
N ALA A 74 0.15 11.95 11.75
CA ALA A 74 0.36 12.62 10.48
C ALA A 74 1.64 12.11 9.81
N ILE A 75 1.50 11.55 8.61
CA ILE A 75 2.62 11.12 7.77
C ILE A 75 2.96 12.23 6.78
N THR A 76 4.24 12.57 6.64
CA THR A 76 4.74 13.52 5.64
C THR A 76 5.88 12.91 4.85
N CYS A 77 5.76 12.88 3.52
CA CYS A 77 6.86 12.55 2.61
C CYS A 77 7.86 13.70 2.55
N ASN A 78 9.14 13.42 2.75
CA ASN A 78 10.14 14.47 2.91
C ASN A 78 10.50 15.09 1.54
N ALA A 79 10.64 16.42 1.51
CA ALA A 79 10.93 17.17 0.29
C ALA A 79 12.31 16.92 -0.32
N GLN A 80 13.21 16.24 0.41
CA GLN A 80 14.52 15.82 -0.07
C GLN A 80 14.47 14.57 -0.94
N ASN A 81 13.34 13.86 -0.95
CA ASN A 81 13.16 12.71 -1.82
C ASN A 81 13.28 13.14 -3.28
N ASN A 82 13.98 12.34 -4.07
CA ASN A 82 13.97 12.50 -5.52
C ASN A 82 12.53 12.26 -6.07
N PRO A 83 12.22 12.62 -7.32
CA PRO A 83 10.88 12.48 -7.85
C PRO A 83 10.31 11.05 -7.80
N CYS A 84 11.13 10.02 -7.97
CA CYS A 84 10.71 8.61 -7.85
C CYS A 84 10.40 8.23 -6.40
N GLU A 85 11.34 8.50 -5.49
CA GLU A 85 11.19 8.28 -4.05
C GLU A 85 9.94 9.00 -3.51
N ALA A 86 9.70 10.24 -3.94
CA ALA A 86 8.54 11.03 -3.54
C ALA A 86 7.23 10.42 -4.05
N PHE A 87 7.22 9.89 -5.27
CA PHE A 87 6.06 9.23 -5.85
C PHE A 87 5.71 7.95 -5.07
N ILE A 88 6.70 7.08 -4.83
CA ILE A 88 6.51 5.82 -4.09
C ILE A 88 6.09 6.11 -2.65
N CYS A 89 6.73 7.08 -2.00
CA CYS A 89 6.36 7.52 -0.65
C CYS A 89 4.88 7.96 -0.58
N GLU A 90 4.39 8.67 -1.60
CA GLU A 90 3.00 9.10 -1.64
C GLU A 90 2.02 7.93 -1.86
N CYS A 91 2.38 6.93 -2.67
CA CYS A 91 1.61 5.69 -2.77
C CYS A 91 1.41 5.05 -1.38
N ASP A 92 2.50 4.88 -0.63
CA ASP A 92 2.48 4.25 0.70
C ASP A 92 1.75 5.10 1.74
N ARG A 93 1.87 6.42 1.64
CA ARG A 93 1.19 7.36 2.53
C ARG A 93 -0.32 7.27 2.34
N GLN A 94 -0.78 7.28 1.10
CA GLN A 94 -2.20 7.19 0.76
C GLN A 94 -2.77 5.83 1.15
N ALA A 95 -2.06 4.73 0.89
CA ALA A 95 -2.47 3.40 1.32
C ALA A 95 -2.62 3.32 2.85
N ALA A 96 -1.63 3.80 3.61
CA ALA A 96 -1.70 3.82 5.07
C ALA A 96 -2.89 4.66 5.58
N MET A 97 -3.12 5.84 5.02
CA MET A 97 -4.27 6.68 5.38
C MET A 97 -5.60 6.02 5.04
N CYS A 98 -5.69 5.32 3.90
CA CYS A 98 -6.86 4.56 3.48
C CYS A 98 -7.15 3.40 4.45
N PHE A 99 -6.12 2.67 4.89
CA PHE A 99 -6.26 1.61 5.88
C PHE A 99 -6.80 2.15 7.19
N ALA A 100 -6.34 3.33 7.62
CA ALA A 100 -6.82 3.97 8.86
C ALA A 100 -8.29 4.43 8.81
N GLN A 101 -8.88 4.51 7.61
CA GLN A 101 -10.28 4.88 7.39
C GLN A 101 -11.17 3.68 7.05
N SER A 102 -10.59 2.49 6.91
CA SER A 102 -11.30 1.28 6.49
C SER A 102 -11.46 0.33 7.67
N ASP A 103 -12.58 -0.39 7.70
CA ASP A 103 -12.79 -1.44 8.69
C ASP A 103 -11.97 -2.69 8.33
N TYR A 104 -11.45 -3.37 9.36
CA TYR A 104 -10.81 -4.67 9.19
C TYR A 104 -11.82 -5.80 9.45
N ASN A 105 -12.08 -6.61 8.44
CA ASN A 105 -12.87 -7.83 8.57
C ASN A 105 -11.98 -9.09 8.54
N GLU A 106 -11.87 -9.81 9.67
CA GLU A 106 -11.05 -11.02 9.79
C GLU A 106 -11.46 -12.14 8.81
N GLU A 107 -12.73 -12.20 8.40
CA GLU A 107 -13.21 -13.22 7.44
C GLU A 107 -12.59 -13.06 6.04
N ASN A 108 -12.10 -11.86 5.72
CA ASN A 108 -11.45 -11.56 4.45
C ASN A 108 -9.94 -11.88 4.46
N HIS A 109 -9.38 -12.27 5.60
CA HIS A 109 -7.99 -12.69 5.69
C HIS A 109 -7.81 -14.13 5.19
N LYS A 110 -6.86 -14.33 4.27
CA LYS A 110 -6.53 -15.60 3.61
C LYS A 110 -7.70 -16.23 2.84
N VAL A 111 -8.53 -15.39 2.23
CA VAL A 111 -9.57 -15.87 1.32
C VAL A 111 -8.94 -16.62 0.13
N PRO A 112 -9.56 -17.69 -0.37
CA PRO A 112 -9.03 -18.42 -1.52
C PRO A 112 -9.01 -17.54 -2.76
N SER A 113 -7.90 -17.54 -3.51
CA SER A 113 -7.74 -16.77 -4.75
C SER A 113 -8.84 -17.04 -5.79
N ASP A 114 -9.40 -18.26 -5.81
CA ASP A 114 -10.49 -18.64 -6.71
C ASP A 114 -11.80 -17.87 -6.44
N SER A 115 -11.89 -17.21 -5.29
CA SER A 115 -13.01 -16.33 -4.90
C SER A 115 -12.88 -14.94 -5.53
N CYS A 116 -11.67 -14.56 -5.95
CA CYS A 116 -11.36 -13.28 -6.57
C CYS A 116 -11.66 -13.34 -8.06
N LYS A 117 -12.89 -12.97 -8.42
CA LYS A 117 -13.40 -12.97 -9.79
C LYS A 117 -13.76 -11.57 -10.25
N ASP A 118 -13.71 -11.36 -11.56
CA ASP A 118 -14.13 -10.12 -12.23
C ASP A 118 -15.67 -10.01 -12.33
#